data_AF-A0A7V5EX17-F1
#
_entry.id   AF-A0A7V5EX17-F1
#
_cell.length_a   1.000
_cell.length_b   1.000
_cell.length_c   1.000
_cell.angle_alpha   90.00
_cell.angle_beta   90.00
_cell.angle_gamma   90.00
#
_symmetry.space_group_name_H-M   'P 1'
#
loop_
_entity.id
_entity.type
_entity.pdbx_description
1 polymer ?
#
loop_
_entity_poly.entity_id
_entity_poly.type
_entity_poly.pdbx_seq_one_letter_code
_entity_poly.pdbx_strand_id
1 'polypeptide(L)' 'MQLTHRGTLTTPLRARSAAVTAALVVAFALLTALGAQIRIPLPFTPVPITGQTFAVLLAGAALGSWAGAGSQALYL' A
#
# COMPACT_ATOMS: atom_id res chain seq x y z
N MET A 1 50.15 10.08 -8.28
CA MET A 1 49.32 11.29 -8.23
C MET A 1 47.86 10.84 -8.20
N GLN A 2 47.27 10.78 -7.01
CA GLN A 2 45.93 10.25 -6.76
C GLN A 2 44.83 11.24 -7.16
N LEU A 3 43.76 10.76 -7.79
CA LEU A 3 42.42 11.33 -7.62
C LEU A 3 41.39 10.18 -7.49
N THR A 4 41.21 9.82 -6.24
CA THR A 4 40.23 8.94 -5.59
C THR A 4 38.82 8.96 -6.18
N HIS A 5 38.43 7.82 -6.76
CA HIS A 5 37.22 7.03 -6.48
C HIS A 5 36.22 7.66 -5.48
N ARG A 6 35.47 8.69 -5.88
CA ARG A 6 34.38 9.25 -5.07
C ARG A 6 33.15 8.39 -5.24
N GLY A 7 32.94 7.51 -4.25
CA GLY A 7 31.75 6.71 -4.10
C GLY A 7 30.49 7.56 -4.22
N THR A 8 29.65 7.18 -5.18
CA THR A 8 28.23 6.94 -4.98
C THR A 8 27.55 7.86 -3.97
N LEU A 9 27.11 9.02 -4.44
CA LEU A 9 26.12 9.87 -3.75
C LEU A 9 24.73 9.21 -3.82
N THR A 10 24.59 7.97 -3.35
CA THR A 10 23.27 7.44 -2.97
C THR A 10 22.98 7.97 -1.58
N THR A 11 22.78 9.28 -1.46
CA THR A 11 22.06 9.83 -0.33
C THR A 11 20.68 9.17 -0.42
N PRO A 12 20.30 8.24 0.49
CA PRO A 12 18.92 7.78 0.50
C PRO A 12 18.11 9.04 0.83
N LEU A 13 17.47 9.60 -0.20
CA LEU A 13 16.56 10.72 -0.06
C LEU A 13 15.47 10.28 0.90
N ARG A 14 15.66 10.63 2.18
CA ARG A 14 14.69 10.64 3.26
C ARG A 14 13.79 9.40 3.26
N ALA A 15 14.32 8.29 3.79
CA ALA A 15 13.48 7.21 4.28
C ALA A 15 12.39 7.83 5.15
N ARG A 16 11.15 7.83 4.66
CA ARG A 16 9.97 8.22 5.42
C ARG A 16 10.05 7.51 6.78
N SER A 17 9.86 8.25 7.88
CA SER A 17 9.94 7.67 9.23
C SER A 17 9.15 6.36 9.28
N ALA A 18 9.78 5.26 9.72
CA ALA A 18 9.19 3.92 9.68
C ALA A 18 7.83 3.87 10.40
N ALA A 19 7.66 4.67 11.45
CA ALA A 19 6.40 4.83 12.15
C ALA A 19 5.28 5.39 11.25
N VAL A 20 5.59 6.33 10.36
CA VAL A 20 4.62 6.89 9.41
C VAL A 20 4.23 5.87 8.35
N THR A 21 5.20 5.08 7.87
CA THR A 21 4.91 3.99 6.93
C THR A 21 4.02 2.94 7.58
N ALA A 22 4.32 2.52 8.80
CA ALA A 22 3.49 1.57 9.55
C ALA A 22 2.07 2.10 9.80
N ALA A 23 1.94 3.37 10.21
CA ALA A 23 0.64 4.00 10.40
C ALA A 23 -0.19 4.03 9.11
N LEU A 24 0.42 4.33 7.97
CA LEU A 24 -0.28 4.27 6.69
C LEU A 24 -0.66 2.85 6.27
N VAL A 25 0.21 1.87 6.49
CA VAL A 25 -0.06 0.45 6.19
C VAL A 25 -1.31 -0.01 6.94
N VAL A 26 -1.41 0.32 8.23
CA VAL A 26 -2.58 0.03 9.07
C VAL A 26 -3.81 0.80 8.59
N ALA A 27 -3.69 2.11 8.32
CA ALA A 27 -4.81 2.92 7.87
C ALA A 27 -5.41 2.40 6.55
N PHE A 28 -4.57 1.99 5.60
CA PHE A 28 -5.04 1.40 4.34
C PHE A 28 -5.60 -0.01 4.50
N ALA A 29 -5.07 -0.82 5.41
CA ALA A 29 -5.65 -2.13 5.71
C ALA A 29 -7.09 -1.98 6.28
N LEU A 30 -7.28 -1.01 7.18
CA LEU A 30 -8.60 -0.66 7.71
C LEU A 30 -9.53 -0.09 6.62
N LEU A 31 -9.01 0.76 5.73
CA LEU A 31 -9.78 1.27 4.60
C LEU A 31 -10.23 0.13 3.67
N THR A 32 -9.37 -0.85 3.39
CA THR A 32 -9.72 -2.05 2.62
C THR A 32 -10.79 -2.87 3.32
N ALA A 33 -10.70 -3.06 4.64
CA ALA A 33 -11.71 -3.75 5.43
C ALA A 33 -13.07 -3.03 5.40
N LEU A 34 -13.09 -1.70 5.47
CA LEU A 34 -14.31 -0.90 5.36
C LEU A 34 -14.89 -0.96 3.93
N GLY A 35 -14.04 -0.88 2.91
CA GLY A 35 -14.45 -1.03 1.50
C GLY A 35 -15.08 -2.39 1.20
N ALA A 36 -14.63 -3.45 1.88
CA ALA A 36 -15.21 -4.79 1.76
C ALA A 36 -16.63 -4.94 2.35
N GLN A 37 -17.07 -3.98 3.18
CA GLN A 37 -18.43 -3.95 3.71
C GLN A 37 -19.45 -3.39 2.71
N ILE A 38 -19.00 -2.54 1.78
CA ILE A 38 -19.85 -2.05 0.69
C ILE A 38 -20.02 -3.18 -0.31
N ARG A 39 -21.13 -3.92 -0.20
CA ARG A 39 -21.46 -5.06 -1.07
C ARG A 39 -22.73 -4.73 -1.83
N ILE A 40 -22.63 -4.72 -3.15
CA ILE A 40 -23.77 -4.56 -4.04
C ILE A 40 -24.05 -5.94 -4.64
N PRO A 41 -25.06 -6.67 -4.13
CA PRO A 41 -25.44 -7.95 -4.70
C PRO A 41 -26.07 -7.72 -6.07
N LEU A 42 -25.63 -8.50 -7.07
CA LEU A 42 -26.19 -8.44 -8.41
C LEU A 42 -27.16 -9.61 -8.59
N PRO A 43 -28.33 -9.39 -9.22
CA PRO A 43 -29.35 -10.42 -9.36
C PRO A 43 -28.94 -11.58 -10.29
N PHE A 44 -27.87 -11.42 -11.07
CA PHE A 44 -27.41 -12.39 -12.05
C PHE A 44 -26.14 -13.15 -11.63
N THR A 45 -25.43 -12.73 -10.58
CA THR A 45 -24.22 -13.41 -10.10
C THR A 45 -24.21 -13.61 -8.59
N PRO A 46 -23.78 -14.78 -8.08
CA PRO A 46 -23.63 -15.01 -6.64
C PRO A 46 -22.47 -14.22 -6.01
N VAL A 47 -21.60 -13.61 -6.82
CA VAL A 47 -20.47 -12.80 -6.35
C VAL A 47 -20.89 -11.33 -6.29
N PRO A 48 -21.00 -10.71 -5.10
CA PRO A 48 -21.31 -9.29 -4.98
C PRO A 48 -20.13 -8.44 -5.45
N ILE A 49 -20.42 -7.30 -6.08
CA ILE A 49 -19.39 -6.27 -6.32
C ILE A 49 -19.10 -5.61 -4.99
N THR A 50 -17.82 -5.55 -4.60
CA THR A 50 -17.39 -4.93 -3.35
C THR A 50 -16.44 -3.77 -3.59
N GLY A 51 -16.41 -2.79 -2.67
CA GLY A 51 -15.45 -1.68 -2.69
C GLY A 51 -14.01 -2.08 -2.35
N GLN A 52 -13.77 -3.36 -2.05
CA GLN A 52 -12.47 -3.89 -1.64
C GLN A 52 -11.42 -3.76 -2.75
N THR A 53 -11.77 -4.08 -4.00
CA THR A 53 -10.82 -4.05 -5.12
C THR A 53 -10.31 -2.64 -5.39
N PHE A 54 -11.19 -1.64 -5.30
CA PHE A 54 -10.82 -0.24 -5.36
C PHE A 54 -9.84 0.13 -4.24
N ALA A 55 -10.11 -0.30 -3.01
CA ALA A 55 -9.23 -0.02 -1.86
C ALA A 55 -7.84 -0.68 -1.99
N VAL A 56 -7.77 -1.90 -2.54
CA VAL A 56 -6.49 -2.60 -2.84
C VAL A 56 -5.65 -1.81 -3.84
N LEU A 57 -6.27 -1.36 -4.94
CA LEU A 57 -5.59 -0.57 -5.97
C LEU A 57 -5.13 0.79 -5.42
N LEU A 58 -5.96 1.43 -4.59
CA LEU A 58 -5.62 2.69 -3.94
C LEU A 58 -4.45 2.52 -2.96
N ALA A 59 -4.39 1.41 -2.21
CA ALA A 59 -3.27 1.09 -1.34
C ALA A 59 -1.96 0.95 -2.12
N GLY A 60 -1.97 0.21 -3.23
CA GLY A 60 -0.80 0.07 -4.10
C GLY A 60 -0.33 1.40 -4.70
N ALA A 61 -1.28 2.23 -5.15
CA ALA A 61 -0.99 3.55 -5.72
C ALA A 61 -0.46 4.56 -4.68
N ALA A 62 -0.99 4.55 -3.46
CA ALA A 62 -0.67 5.53 -2.43
C ALA A 62 0.56 5.17 -1.56
N LEU A 63 0.78 3.88 -1.29
CA LEU A 63 1.90 3.39 -0.46
C LEU A 63 3.11 2.93 -1.28
N GLY A 64 2.96 2.71 -2.59
CA GLY A 64 3.96 2.06 -3.44
C GLY A 64 3.96 0.54 -3.27
N SER A 65 4.78 -0.16 -4.06
CA SER A 65 4.73 -1.62 -4.21
C SER A 65 4.96 -2.39 -2.90
N TRP A 66 5.96 -2.01 -2.11
CA TRP A 66 6.32 -2.72 -0.88
C TRP A 66 5.37 -2.44 0.29
N ALA A 67 5.06 -1.18 0.57
CA ALA A 67 4.16 -0.83 1.67
C ALA A 67 2.69 -1.10 1.32
N GLY A 68 2.31 -1.03 0.03
CA GLY A 68 1.01 -1.48 -0.45
C GLY A 68 0.84 -3.00 -0.27
N ALA A 69 1.84 -3.80 -0.66
CA ALA A 69 1.83 -5.25 -0.41
C ALA A 69 1.79 -5.56 1.09
N GLY A 70 2.56 -4.85 1.92
CA GLY A 70 2.50 -4.99 3.38
C GLY A 70 1.12 -4.66 3.97
N SER A 71 0.42 -3.66 3.42
CA SER A 71 -0.95 -3.32 3.82
C SER A 71 -1.96 -4.40 3.47
N GLN A 72 -1.85 -4.98 2.27
CA GLN A 72 -2.74 -6.08 1.87
C GLN A 72 -2.43 -7.37 2.65
N ALA A 73 -1.14 -7.65 2.91
CA ALA A 73 -0.74 -8.78 3.76
C ALA A 73 -1.23 -8.64 5.21
N LEU A 74 -1.34 -7.41 5.73
CA LEU A 74 -1.93 -7.15 7.04
C LEU A 74 -3.46 -7.26 7.05
N TYR A 75 -4.11 -6.99 5.92
CA TYR A 75 -5.56 -7.11 5.76
C TYR A 75 -6.03 -8.56 5.64
N LEU A 76 -5.26 -9.41 4.94
CA LEU A 76 -5.52 -10.85 4.79
C LEU A 76 -5.41 -11.60 6.11
#